data_AF-B7KLE8-F1
#
_entry.id   AF-B7KLE8-F1
#
_cell.length_a   1.000
_cell.length_b   1.000
_cell.length_c   1.000
_cell.angle_alpha   90.00
_cell.angle_beta   90.00
_cell.angle_gamma   90.00
#
_symmetry.space_group_name_H-M   'P 1'
#
loop_
_entity.id
_entity.type
_entity.pdbx_description
1 polymer ?
#
loop_
_entity_poly.entity_id
_entity_poly.type
_entity_poly.pdbx_seq_one_letter_code
_entity_poly.pdbx_strand_id
1 'polypeptide(L)'
;MMFPWLMWSPSYYFPLSGAVTQDIETDWFDREITSESGDANIEKEIFRDVASYGTQIGILNEAVLALAEELKPESLENNEALKKLNTLQENVKRIKSTIKDQNRKRAKQMLDKLAQEDPDYLVSLLESYKREIQKEFNPISEDT
;
A
#
# COMPACT_ATOMS: atom_id res chain seq x y z
N MET A 1 -43.13 -26.06 26.48
CA MET A 1 -43.19 -24.73 25.83
C MET A 1 -41.87 -24.52 25.12
N MET A 2 -41.87 -24.47 23.79
CA MET A 2 -40.69 -24.22 22.96
C MET A 2 -40.65 -22.72 22.63
N PHE A 3 -39.51 -22.08 22.87
CA PHE A 3 -39.28 -20.66 22.63
C PHE A 3 -39.05 -20.40 21.12
N PRO A 4 -39.96 -19.73 20.39
CA PRO A 4 -39.92 -19.64 18.92
C PRO A 4 -38.98 -18.55 18.36
N TRP A 5 -38.01 -18.07 19.15
CA TRP A 5 -37.16 -16.92 18.80
C TRP A 5 -35.65 -17.23 18.65
N LEU A 6 -35.23 -18.50 18.75
CA LEU A 6 -33.81 -18.89 18.64
C LEU A 6 -33.33 -19.19 17.20
N MET A 7 -34.18 -19.01 16.18
CA MET A 7 -33.85 -19.35 14.78
C MET A 7 -33.54 -18.14 13.89
N TRP A 8 -33.40 -16.94 14.45
CA TRP A 8 -33.05 -15.75 13.70
C TRP A 8 -31.60 -15.32 13.98
N SER A 9 -30.65 -15.90 13.25
CA SER A 9 -29.30 -15.35 13.11
C SER A 9 -29.14 -14.80 11.69
N PRO A 10 -29.46 -13.53 11.42
CA PRO A 10 -29.12 -12.94 10.13
C PRO A 10 -27.59 -12.96 10.00
N SER A 11 -27.10 -13.77 9.06
CA SER A 11 -25.69 -13.74 8.67
C SER A 11 -25.46 -12.45 7.91
N TYR A 12 -24.90 -11.44 8.57
CA TYR A 12 -24.51 -10.19 7.95
C TYR A 12 -23.17 -10.38 7.23
N TYR A 13 -23.21 -10.47 5.90
CA TYR A 13 -22.03 -10.33 5.06
C TYR A 13 -21.83 -8.85 4.77
N PHE A 14 -20.94 -8.20 5.51
CA PHE A 14 -20.52 -6.83 5.21
C PHE A 14 -19.72 -6.83 3.90
N PRO A 15 -19.86 -5.81 3.03
CA PRO A 15 -18.88 -5.60 1.96
C PRO A 15 -17.51 -5.50 2.64
N LEU A 16 -16.50 -6.21 2.11
CA LEU A 16 -15.15 -6.46 2.70
C LEU A 16 -14.96 -7.70 3.60
N SER A 17 -15.91 -8.65 3.65
CA SER A 17 -15.83 -9.84 4.55
C SER A 17 -15.28 -11.15 3.94
N GLY A 18 -14.61 -11.11 2.79
CA GLY A 18 -13.96 -12.27 2.18
C GLY A 18 -12.82 -11.82 1.26
N ALA A 19 -12.00 -12.76 0.79
CA ALA A 19 -10.84 -12.50 -0.08
C ALA A 19 -11.27 -11.88 -1.41
N VAL A 20 -11.54 -10.58 -1.37
CA VAL A 20 -11.66 -9.75 -2.56
C VAL A 20 -10.22 -9.41 -2.92
N THR A 21 -9.67 -10.10 -3.92
CA THR A 21 -8.69 -9.49 -4.82
C THR A 21 -9.41 -8.34 -5.50
N GLN A 22 -9.44 -7.21 -4.81
CA GLN A 22 -9.71 -5.93 -5.44
C GLN A 22 -8.48 -5.72 -6.32
N ASP A 23 -8.58 -6.07 -7.61
CA ASP A 23 -7.96 -5.23 -8.60
C ASP A 23 -8.42 -3.82 -8.23
N ILE A 24 -7.48 -2.96 -7.87
CA ILE A 24 -7.80 -1.56 -7.63
C ILE A 24 -8.09 -0.98 -9.01
N GLU A 25 -9.25 -1.33 -9.57
CA GLU A 25 -9.90 -0.49 -10.57
C GLU A 25 -10.20 0.80 -9.85
N THR A 26 -9.42 1.81 -10.18
CA THR A 26 -9.42 3.13 -9.56
C THR A 26 -10.68 3.93 -9.93
N ASP A 27 -11.85 3.29 -10.07
CA ASP A 27 -13.11 3.91 -10.51
C ASP A 27 -13.57 5.07 -9.59
N TRP A 28 -13.14 5.07 -8.33
CA TRP A 28 -13.42 6.17 -7.40
C TRP A 28 -12.47 7.35 -7.55
N PHE A 29 -11.26 7.15 -8.10
CA PHE A 29 -10.24 8.17 -8.34
C PHE A 29 -10.29 8.69 -9.79
N ASP A 30 -10.68 7.84 -10.75
CA ASP A 30 -10.99 8.22 -12.14
C ASP A 30 -12.13 9.26 -12.19
N ARG A 31 -12.98 9.33 -11.16
CA ARG A 31 -14.01 10.36 -10.97
C ARG A 31 -13.48 11.70 -10.46
N GLU A 32 -12.28 11.74 -9.89
CA GLU A 32 -11.66 12.95 -9.33
C GLU A 32 -10.80 13.69 -10.38
N ILE A 33 -10.38 13.00 -11.45
CA ILE A 33 -9.79 13.62 -12.63
C ILE A 33 -10.91 14.28 -13.43
N THR A 34 -11.30 15.49 -13.06
CA THR A 34 -12.19 16.33 -13.87
C THR A 34 -11.58 16.52 -15.25
N SER A 35 -12.42 16.49 -16.30
CA SER A 35 -12.03 16.72 -17.70
C SER A 35 -11.31 18.07 -17.94
N GLU A 36 -11.30 18.96 -16.96
CA GLU A 36 -10.56 20.23 -16.96
C GLU A 36 -9.06 20.07 -16.67
N SER A 37 -8.62 18.88 -16.24
CA SER A 37 -7.23 18.62 -15.80
C SER A 37 -6.32 17.98 -16.86
N GLY A 38 -6.86 17.57 -18.02
CA GLY A 38 -6.12 16.89 -19.09
C GLY A 38 -6.91 15.76 -19.75
N ASP A 39 -6.27 15.00 -20.63
CA ASP A 39 -6.87 13.77 -21.18
C ASP A 39 -6.79 12.65 -20.13
N ALA A 40 -7.94 12.22 -19.63
CA ALA A 40 -8.04 11.23 -18.57
C ALA A 40 -7.39 9.88 -18.92
N ASN A 41 -7.38 9.48 -20.20
CA ASN A 41 -6.72 8.24 -20.61
C ASN A 41 -5.20 8.38 -20.50
N ILE A 42 -4.66 9.55 -20.88
CA ILE A 42 -3.23 9.83 -20.77
C ILE A 42 -2.81 9.87 -19.30
N GLU A 43 -3.58 10.55 -18.44
CA GLU A 43 -3.27 10.63 -17.01
C GLU A 43 -3.32 9.26 -16.32
N LYS A 44 -4.27 8.40 -16.72
CA LYS A 44 -4.36 7.02 -16.21
C LYS A 44 -3.13 6.18 -16.58
N GLU A 45 -2.68 6.27 -17.83
CA GLU A 45 -1.48 5.58 -18.29
C GLU A 45 -0.23 6.13 -17.57
N ILE A 46 -0.11 7.45 -17.37
CA ILE A 46 1.00 8.05 -16.60
C ILE A 46 0.99 7.56 -15.15
N PHE A 47 -0.17 7.55 -14.49
CA PHE A 47 -0.31 7.10 -13.11
C PHE A 47 0.08 5.62 -12.94
N ARG A 48 -0.34 4.77 -13.87
CA ARG A 48 -0.09 3.32 -13.85
C ARG A 48 1.36 2.98 -14.19
N ASP A 49 1.89 3.56 -15.27
CA ASP A 49 3.12 3.07 -15.89
C ASP A 49 4.35 3.90 -15.52
N VAL A 50 4.18 5.14 -15.06
CA VAL A 50 5.30 6.01 -14.66
C VAL A 50 5.41 6.07 -13.14
N ALA A 51 4.43 6.69 -12.50
CA ALA A 51 4.42 6.88 -11.06
C ALA A 51 3.08 7.45 -10.60
N SER A 52 2.59 6.96 -9.46
CA SER A 52 1.46 7.60 -8.77
C SER A 52 1.80 9.05 -8.39
N TYR A 53 0.81 9.94 -8.33
CA TYR A 53 1.03 11.34 -7.96
C TYR A 53 1.70 11.49 -6.59
N GLY A 54 1.40 10.61 -5.63
CA GLY A 54 2.08 10.60 -4.34
C GLY A 54 3.58 10.31 -4.44
N THR A 55 4.00 9.52 -5.43
CA THR A 55 5.41 9.26 -5.73
C THR A 55 6.05 10.47 -6.41
N GLN A 56 5.38 11.06 -7.40
CA GLN A 56 5.85 12.27 -8.09
C GLN A 56 6.06 13.44 -7.10
N ILE A 57 5.09 13.69 -6.23
CA ILE A 57 5.19 14.72 -5.16
C ILE A 57 6.30 14.35 -4.16
N GLY A 58 6.46 13.06 -3.84
CA GLY A 58 7.55 12.59 -2.98
C GLY A 58 8.93 12.97 -3.54
N ILE A 59 9.14 12.71 -4.84
CA ILE A 59 10.39 13.06 -5.55
C ILE A 59 10.60 14.57 -5.54
N LEU A 60 9.56 15.36 -5.84
CA LEU A 60 9.65 16.83 -5.80
C LEU A 60 10.00 17.34 -4.40
N ASN A 61 9.38 16.80 -3.35
CA ASN A 61 9.67 17.19 -1.98
C ASN A 61 11.13 16.86 -1.59
N GLU A 62 11.62 15.68 -1.97
CA GLU A 62 13.00 15.27 -1.73
C GLU A 62 13.99 16.19 -2.46
N ALA A 63 13.73 16.51 -3.73
CA ALA A 63 14.55 17.42 -4.51
C ALA A 63 14.57 18.84 -3.91
N VAL A 64 13.41 19.38 -3.51
CA VAL A 64 13.33 20.70 -2.88
C VAL A 64 14.08 20.75 -1.56
N LEU A 65 13.96 19.72 -0.72
CA LEU A 65 14.69 19.65 0.55
C LEU A 65 16.20 19.55 0.33
N ALA A 66 16.66 18.72 -0.61
CA ALA A 66 18.08 18.61 -0.95
C ALA A 66 18.64 19.94 -1.47
N LEU A 67 17.91 20.64 -2.35
CA LEU A 67 18.31 21.97 -2.82
C LEU A 67 18.33 23.01 -1.69
N ALA A 68 17.40 22.94 -0.74
CA ALA A 68 17.37 23.84 0.40
C ALA A 68 18.56 23.64 1.36
N GLU A 69 19.04 22.40 1.52
CA GLU A 69 20.24 22.09 2.32
C GLU A 69 21.50 22.74 1.72
N GLU A 70 21.63 22.76 0.39
CA GLU A 70 22.77 23.36 -0.34
C GLU A 70 22.80 24.90 -0.28
N LEU A 71 21.63 25.55 -0.12
CA LEU A 71 21.49 27.02 -0.17
C LEU A 71 21.96 27.78 1.10
N LYS A 72 22.68 27.10 2.00
CA LYS A 72 23.09 27.55 3.35
C LYS A 72 21.90 27.72 4.32
N PRO A 73 21.78 26.88 5.37
CA PRO A 73 20.64 26.82 6.27
C PRO A 73 20.27 28.15 6.95
N GLU A 74 21.24 29.00 7.26
CA GLU A 74 21.06 30.27 7.99
C GLU A 74 20.08 31.23 7.28
N SER A 75 20.04 31.21 5.94
CA SER A 75 19.12 32.04 5.15
C SER A 75 17.70 31.47 5.08
N LEU A 76 17.53 30.20 5.44
CA LEU A 76 16.31 29.41 5.27
C LEU A 76 15.75 28.88 6.61
N GLU A 77 16.44 29.10 7.72
CA GLU A 77 16.11 28.58 9.05
C GLU A 77 14.71 29.03 9.53
N ASN A 78 14.29 30.21 9.10
CA ASN A 78 12.96 30.78 9.38
C ASN A 78 11.96 30.61 8.24
N ASN A 79 12.26 29.79 7.23
CA ASN A 79 11.34 29.52 6.14
C ASN A 79 10.24 28.55 6.59
N GLU A 80 9.06 29.11 6.86
CA GLU A 80 7.88 28.35 7.29
C GLU A 80 7.41 27.31 6.26
N ALA A 81 7.63 27.52 4.97
CA ALA A 81 7.27 26.54 3.94
C ALA A 81 8.18 25.30 4.01
N LEU A 82 9.49 25.48 4.22
CA LEU A 82 10.42 24.36 4.41
C LEU A 82 10.16 23.60 5.70
N LYS A 83 9.82 24.28 6.80
CA LYS A 83 9.41 23.62 8.06
C LYS A 83 8.16 22.75 7.85
N LYS A 84 7.15 23.28 7.14
CA LYS A 84 5.94 22.52 6.78
C LYS A 84 6.26 21.33 5.89
N LEU A 85 7.15 21.50 4.92
CA LEU A 85 7.56 20.44 4.00
C LEU A 85 8.28 19.29 4.74
N ASN A 86 9.20 19.61 5.65
CA ASN A 86 9.85 18.64 6.53
C ASN A 86 8.84 17.90 7.40
N THR A 87 7.97 18.64 8.08
CA THR A 87 6.91 18.06 8.93
C THR A 87 5.99 17.13 8.12
N LEU A 88 5.64 17.50 6.89
CA LEU A 88 4.84 16.68 6.00
C LEU A 88 5.57 15.38 5.64
N GLN A 89 6.85 15.47 5.26
CA GLN A 89 7.66 14.31 4.88
C GLN A 89 7.82 13.33 6.05
N GLU A 90 8.06 13.83 7.26
CA GLU A 90 8.14 13.03 8.48
C GLU A 90 6.83 12.32 8.80
N ASN A 91 5.70 13.03 8.69
CA ASN A 91 4.38 12.45 8.90
C ASN A 91 4.08 11.33 7.90
N VAL A 92 4.39 11.53 6.62
CA VAL A 92 4.24 10.51 5.59
C VAL A 92 5.11 9.29 5.91
N LYS A 93 6.38 9.49 6.26
CA LYS A 93 7.30 8.40 6.65
C LYS A 93 6.75 7.61 7.85
N ARG A 94 6.26 8.31 8.87
CA ARG A 94 5.67 7.70 10.07
C ARG A 94 4.43 6.87 9.74
N ILE A 95 3.51 7.39 8.93
CA ILE A 95 2.29 6.68 8.53
C ILE A 95 2.65 5.44 7.71
N LYS A 96 3.55 5.56 6.72
CA LYS A 96 4.01 4.42 5.90
C LYS A 96 4.62 3.31 6.77
N SER A 97 5.48 3.68 7.73
CA SER A 97 6.08 2.74 8.68
C SER A 97 5.01 2.03 9.53
N THR A 98 4.08 2.81 10.08
CA THR A 98 2.98 2.29 10.92
C THR A 98 2.13 1.27 10.15
N ILE A 99 1.74 1.59 8.92
CA ILE A 99 0.93 0.69 8.07
C ILE A 99 1.72 -0.59 7.75
N LYS A 100 3.01 -0.47 7.42
CA LYS A 100 3.88 -1.61 7.14
C LYS A 100 3.95 -2.58 8.33
N ASP A 101 4.12 -2.04 9.54
CA ASP A 101 4.17 -2.84 10.76
C ASP A 101 2.81 -3.49 11.09
N GLN A 102 1.72 -2.76 10.90
CA GLN A 102 0.38 -3.33 11.05
C GLN A 102 0.12 -4.47 10.07
N ASN A 103 0.51 -4.32 8.81
CA ASN A 103 0.35 -5.36 7.80
C ASN A 103 1.17 -6.61 8.13
N ARG A 104 2.42 -6.44 8.61
CA ARG A 104 3.24 -7.55 9.12
C ARG A 104 2.57 -8.28 10.29
N LYS A 105 2.02 -7.53 11.26
CA LYS A 105 1.31 -8.11 12.40
C LYS A 105 0.07 -8.89 11.97
N ARG A 106 -0.74 -8.32 11.07
CA ARG A 106 -1.93 -8.98 10.51
C ARG A 106 -1.57 -10.25 9.76
N ALA A 107 -0.54 -10.19 8.91
CA ALA A 107 -0.05 -11.37 8.18
C ALA A 107 0.38 -12.47 9.15
N LYS A 108 1.19 -12.14 10.17
CA LYS A 108 1.59 -13.11 11.20
C LYS A 108 0.38 -13.70 11.90
N GLN A 109 -0.57 -12.88 12.35
CA GLN A 109 -1.78 -13.37 13.03
C GLN A 109 -2.61 -14.31 12.15
N MET A 110 -2.68 -14.06 10.84
CA MET A 110 -3.37 -14.94 9.91
C MET A 110 -2.62 -16.28 9.76
N LEU A 111 -1.29 -16.24 9.65
CA LEU A 111 -0.47 -17.45 9.59
C LEU A 111 -0.53 -18.24 10.91
N ASP A 112 -0.54 -17.56 12.06
CA ASP A 112 -0.69 -18.20 13.38
C ASP A 112 -2.03 -18.93 13.50
N LYS A 113 -3.12 -18.36 12.97
CA LYS A 113 -4.43 -19.03 12.90
C LYS A 113 -4.39 -20.23 11.96
N LEU A 114 -3.80 -20.06 10.78
CA LEU A 114 -3.68 -21.15 9.81
C LEU A 114 -2.86 -22.32 10.36
N ALA A 115 -1.81 -22.04 11.14
CA ALA A 115 -1.01 -23.05 11.82
C ALA A 115 -1.83 -23.90 12.82
N GLN A 116 -2.91 -23.33 13.38
CA GLN A 116 -3.79 -24.03 14.32
C GLN A 116 -4.87 -24.85 13.60
N GLU A 117 -5.41 -24.33 12.49
CA GLU A 117 -6.52 -24.93 11.76
C GLU A 117 -6.06 -25.98 10.74
N ASP A 118 -4.99 -25.69 10.00
CA ASP A 118 -4.45 -26.53 8.92
C ASP A 118 -2.92 -26.37 8.78
N PRO A 119 -2.14 -27.06 9.62
CA PRO A 119 -0.68 -26.95 9.62
C PRO A 119 -0.04 -27.50 8.34
N ASP A 120 -0.62 -28.53 7.73
CA ASP A 120 -0.08 -29.13 6.51
C ASP A 120 -0.23 -28.17 5.32
N TYR A 121 -1.37 -27.49 5.22
CA TYR A 121 -1.57 -26.46 4.21
C TYR A 121 -0.63 -25.27 4.41
N LEU A 122 -0.42 -24.80 5.66
CA LEU A 122 0.54 -23.74 5.94
C LEU A 122 1.95 -24.09 5.44
N VAL A 123 2.42 -25.33 5.68
CA VAL A 123 3.72 -25.78 5.18
C VAL A 123 3.77 -25.74 3.65
N SER A 124 2.73 -26.23 2.98
CA SER A 124 2.66 -26.21 1.52
C SER A 124 2.70 -24.79 0.93
N LEU A 125 2.02 -23.84 1.59
CA LEU A 125 1.94 -22.44 1.21
C LEU A 125 3.30 -21.73 1.40
N LEU A 126 3.97 -21.96 2.52
CA LEU A 126 5.30 -21.38 2.76
C LEU A 126 6.32 -21.92 1.75
N GLU A 127 6.26 -23.20 1.40
CA GLU A 127 7.11 -23.78 0.37
C GLU A 127 6.78 -23.26 -1.04
N SER A 128 5.52 -22.93 -1.36
CA SER A 128 5.20 -22.30 -2.64
C SER A 128 5.80 -20.89 -2.75
N TYR A 129 5.66 -20.06 -1.72
CA TYR A 129 6.26 -18.72 -1.71
C TYR A 129 7.78 -18.76 -1.73
N LYS A 130 8.41 -19.69 -1.02
CA LYS A 130 9.87 -19.87 -1.06
C LYS A 130 10.36 -20.14 -2.49
N ARG A 131 9.67 -21.00 -3.24
CA ARG A 131 10.01 -21.28 -4.65
C ARG A 131 9.81 -20.07 -5.55
N GLU A 132 8.74 -19.32 -5.34
CA GLU A 132 8.43 -18.11 -6.12
C GLU A 132 9.49 -17.02 -5.90
N ILE A 133 9.83 -16.74 -4.65
CA ILE A 133 10.89 -15.79 -4.30
C ILE A 133 12.24 -16.22 -4.89
N GLN A 134 12.57 -17.51 -4.86
CA GLN A 134 13.82 -18.01 -5.46
C GLN A 134 13.89 -17.79 -6.98
N LYS A 135 12.75 -17.83 -7.70
CA LYS A 135 12.70 -17.52 -9.13
C LYS A 135 12.88 -16.03 -9.41
N GLU A 136 12.29 -15.18 -8.59
CA GLU A 136 12.35 -13.72 -8.76
C GLU A 136 13.75 -13.15 -8.46
N PHE A 137 14.50 -13.79 -7.54
CA PHE A 137 15.82 -13.32 -7.11
C PHE A 137 17.02 -14.07 -7.72
N ASN A 138 16.82 -15.02 -8.64
CA ASN A 138 17.91 -15.69 -9.36
C ASN A 138 17.64 -15.76 -10.89
N PRO A 139 17.84 -14.65 -11.63
CA PRO A 139 17.47 -14.57 -13.05
C PRO A 139 18.47 -15.21 -14.04
N ILE A 140 19.51 -15.92 -13.60
CA ILE A 140 20.52 -16.48 -14.52
C ILE A 140 20.88 -17.91 -14.12
N SER A 141 20.27 -18.89 -14.81
CA SER A 141 20.91 -20.19 -15.08
C SER A 141 20.19 -21.04 -16.13
N GLU A 142 19.50 -20.46 -17.12
CA GLU A 142 19.04 -21.23 -18.29
C GLU A 142 19.18 -20.35 -19.54
N ASP A 143 20.36 -20.40 -20.15
CA ASP A 143 20.55 -20.52 -21.61
C ASP A 143 22.06 -20.51 -21.93
N THR A 144 22.64 -21.71 -21.96
CA THR A 144 23.81 -22.06 -22.79
C THR A 144 23.35 -23.04 -23.85
#